data_AF-A0A7K4CCK2-F1
#
_entry.id   AF-A0A7K4CCK2-F1
#
_cell.length_a   1.000
_cell.length_b   1.000
_cell.length_c   1.000
_cell.angle_alpha   90.00
_cell.angle_beta   90.00
_cell.angle_gamma   90.00
#
_symmetry.space_group_name_H-M   'P 1'
#
loop_
_entity.id
_entity.type
_entity.pdbx_description
1 polymer ?
#
loop_
_entity_poly.entity_id
_entity_poly.type
_entity_poly.pdbx_seq_one_letter_code
_entity_poly.pdbx_strand_id
1 'polypeptide(L)' 'MEADLLTILIIVTMGSCFGTMAWLLIGYLARTQKPDWADMTRREKSTNIALVLFFSIAIIAALFWYIS' A
#
# COMPACT_ATOMS: atom_id res chain seq x y z
N MET A 1 -27.15 0.27 -1.13
CA MET A 1 -26.53 0.78 -2.36
C MET A 1 -25.53 -0.28 -2.77
N GLU A 2 -25.84 -1.07 -3.79
CA GLU A 2 -24.86 -2.01 -4.35
C GLU A 2 -23.74 -1.19 -4.97
N ALA A 3 -22.56 -1.20 -4.35
CA ALA A 3 -21.39 -0.60 -4.96
C ALA A 3 -21.02 -1.48 -6.15
N ASP A 4 -21.19 -0.95 -7.36
CA ASP A 4 -20.85 -1.64 -8.60
C ASP A 4 -19.40 -2.14 -8.53
N LEU A 5 -19.16 -3.36 -9.00
CA LEU A 5 -17.86 -4.06 -8.87
C LEU A 5 -16.72 -3.20 -9.45
N LEU A 6 -17.04 -2.43 -10.50
CA LEU A 6 -16.17 -1.47 -11.16
C LEU A 6 -15.80 -0.29 -10.23
N THR A 7 -16.74 0.20 -9.43
CA THR A 7 -16.50 1.28 -8.46
C THR A 7 -15.56 0.83 -7.35
N ILE A 8 -15.70 -0.40 -6.85
CA ILE A 8 -14.81 -0.98 -5.84
C ILE A 8 -13.41 -1.17 -6.41
N LEU A 9 -13.31 -1.72 -7.63
CA LEU A 9 -12.04 -1.88 -8.32
C LEU A 9 -11.34 -0.53 -8.49
N ILE A 10 -12.08 0.51 -8.88
CA ILE A 10 -11.53 1.88 -8.98
C ILE A 10 -11.03 2.37 -7.62
N ILE A 11 -11.80 2.20 -6.54
CA ILE A 11 -11.41 2.67 -5.20
C ILE A 11 -10.16 1.92 -4.70
N VAL A 12 -10.10 0.61 -4.87
CA VAL A 12 -8.94 -0.21 -4.46
C VAL A 12 -7.72 0.13 -5.31
N THR A 13 -7.89 0.29 -6.62
CA THR A 13 -6.79 0.61 -7.54
C THR A 13 -6.29 2.03 -7.29
N MET A 14 -7.18 3.01 -7.11
CA MET A 14 -6.79 4.38 -6.77
C MET A 14 -6.16 4.47 -5.38
N GLY A 15 -6.73 3.80 -4.38
CA GLY A 15 -6.19 3.78 -3.02
C GLY A 15 -4.80 3.15 -2.96
N SER A 16 -4.59 2.04 -3.68
CA SER A 16 -3.28 1.41 -3.82
C SER A 16 -2.29 2.30 -4.58
N CYS A 17 -2.68 2.92 -5.69
CA CYS A 17 -1.82 3.85 -6.43
C CYS A 17 -1.44 5.07 -5.59
N PHE A 18 -2.41 5.75 -4.98
CA PHE A 18 -2.17 6.96 -4.19
C PHE A 18 -1.37 6.69 -2.93
N GLY A 19 -1.66 5.61 -2.20
CA GLY A 19 -0.88 5.29 -1.02
C GLY A 19 0.52 4.78 -1.38
N THR A 20 0.72 4.10 -2.52
CA THR A 20 2.06 3.74 -3.02
C THR A 20 2.85 4.98 -3.44
N MET A 21 2.21 5.92 -4.16
CA MET A 21 2.83 7.18 -4.56
C MET A 21 3.18 8.08 -3.37
N ALA A 22 2.23 8.30 -2.46
CA ALA A 22 2.47 9.07 -1.23
C ALA A 22 3.60 8.45 -0.43
N TRP A 23 3.67 7.11 -0.39
CA TRP A 23 4.72 6.43 0.34
C TRP A 23 6.09 6.49 -0.33
N LEU A 24 6.17 6.33 -1.66
CA LEU A 24 7.40 6.56 -2.42
C LEU A 24 7.89 8.00 -2.23
N LEU A 25 6.98 8.97 -2.23
CA LEU A 25 7.29 10.38 -1.94
C LEU A 25 7.82 10.57 -0.52
N ILE A 26 7.17 9.98 0.49
CA ILE A 26 7.62 10.05 1.89
C ILE A 26 8.97 9.36 2.06
N GLY A 27 9.17 8.17 1.49
CA GLY A 27 10.42 7.43 1.54
C GLY A 27 11.57 8.12 0.80
N TYR A 28 11.26 8.80 -0.29
CA TYR A 28 12.21 9.63 -1.03
C TYR A 28 12.57 10.91 -0.26
N LEU A 29 11.57 11.64 0.27
CA LEU A 29 11.76 12.84 1.08
C LEU A 29 12.53 12.57 2.37
N ALA A 30 12.29 11.42 3.00
CA ALA A 30 13.00 10.98 4.19
C ALA A 30 14.40 10.41 3.88
N ARG A 31 14.80 10.30 2.60
CA ARG A 31 16.02 9.60 2.12
C ARG A 31 16.15 8.15 2.62
N THR A 32 15.04 7.52 3.01
CA THR A 32 15.00 6.18 3.63
C THR A 32 14.78 5.05 2.63
N GLN A 33 14.48 5.37 1.37
CA GLN A 33 14.31 4.36 0.33
C GLN A 33 15.54 4.33 -0.57
N LYS A 34 16.47 3.44 -0.24
CA LYS A 34 17.48 3.00 -1.19
C LYS A 34 16.85 2.01 -2.19
N PRO A 35 17.20 2.08 -3.48
CA PRO A 35 16.66 1.18 -4.50
C PRO A 35 17.08 -0.28 -4.29
N ASP A 36 18.17 -0.50 -3.55
CA ASP A 36 18.74 -1.83 -3.37
C ASP A 36 18.48 -2.38 -1.95
N TRP A 37 17.84 -3.54 -1.88
CA TRP A 37 17.41 -4.17 -0.62
C TRP A 37 18.61 -4.61 0.24
N ALA A 38 19.75 -4.90 -0.39
CA ALA A 38 20.99 -5.25 0.33
C ALA A 38 21.52 -4.06 1.15
N ASP A 39 21.22 -2.86 0.68
CA ASP A 39 21.81 -1.62 1.16
C ASP A 39 20.93 -0.87 2.18
N MET A 40 19.69 -1.38 2.36
CA MET A 40 18.71 -0.91 3.34
C MET A 40 19.04 -1.39 4.76
N THR A 41 18.95 -0.46 5.71
CA THR A 41 19.01 -0.72 7.15
C THR A 41 17.80 -1.51 7.64
N ARG A 42 17.93 -2.18 8.79
CA ARG A 42 16.83 -2.94 9.43
C ARG A 42 15.56 -2.11 9.63
N ARG A 43 15.71 -0.82 9.90
CA ARG A 43 14.59 0.10 10.13
C ARG A 43 13.81 0.35 8.84
N GLU A 44 14.51 0.58 7.74
CA GLU A 44 13.92 0.79 6.40
C GLU A 44 13.21 -0.48 5.91
N LYS A 45 13.82 -1.66 6.11
CA LYS A 45 13.19 -2.95 5.82
C LYS A 45 11.90 -3.15 6.61
N SER A 46 11.92 -2.87 7.92
CA SER A 46 10.74 -2.98 8.77
C SER A 46 9.62 -2.07 8.30
N THR A 47 9.94 -0.85 7.89
CA THR A 47 8.98 0.11 7.37
C THR A 47 8.38 -0.34 6.03
N ASN A 48 9.18 -0.88 5.12
CA ASN A 48 8.67 -1.45 3.86
C ASN A 48 7.76 -2.67 4.12
N ILE A 49 8.15 -3.57 5.03
CA ILE A 49 7.36 -4.74 5.41
C ILE A 49 6.02 -4.32 6.03
N ALA A 50 6.04 -3.35 6.95
CA ALA A 50 4.83 -2.82 7.57
C ALA A 50 3.88 -2.24 6.51
N LEU A 51 4.42 -1.66 5.44
CA LEU A 51 3.61 -1.11 4.37
C LEU A 51 2.94 -2.17 3.51
N VAL A 52 3.69 -3.20 3.13
CA VAL A 52 3.15 -4.35 2.38
C VAL A 52 2.04 -5.01 3.18
N LEU A 53 2.24 -5.15 4.50
CA LEU A 53 1.22 -5.65 5.43
C LEU A 53 -0.01 -4.73 5.46
N PHE A 54 0.17 -3.42 5.59
CA PHE A 54 -0.93 -2.46 5.63
C PHE A 54 -1.79 -2.52 4.35
N PHE A 55 -1.15 -2.53 3.18
CA PHE A 55 -1.85 -2.68 1.91
C PHE A 55 -2.53 -4.04 1.75
N SER A 56 -1.87 -5.11 2.17
CA SER A 56 -2.46 -6.45 2.13
C SER A 56 -3.71 -6.52 3.00
N ILE A 57 -3.68 -5.97 4.22
CA ILE A 57 -4.83 -5.92 5.12
C ILE A 57 -5.94 -5.05 4.53
N ALA A 58 -5.62 -3.89 3.95
CA ALA A 58 -6.62 -3.02 3.33
C ALA A 58 -7.32 -3.70 2.15
N ILE A 59 -6.59 -4.44 1.31
CA ILE A 59 -7.16 -5.21 0.20
C ILE A 59 -8.02 -6.37 0.72
N ILE A 60 -7.56 -7.10 1.73
CA ILE A 60 -8.33 -8.19 2.35
C ILE A 60 -9.61 -7.65 2.98
N ALA A 61 -9.56 -6.53 3.70
CA ALA A 61 -10.73 -5.89 4.31
C ALA A 61 -11.73 -5.43 3.24
N ALA A 62 -11.25 -4.85 2.13
CA ALA A 62 -12.11 -4.46 1.01
C ALA A 62 -12.79 -5.67 0.34
N LEU A 63 -12.05 -6.77 0.16
CA LEU A 63 -12.60 -8.03 -0.38
C LEU A 63 -13.60 -8.67 0.59
N PHE A 64 -13.30 -8.67 1.89
CA PHE A 64 -14.17 -9.24 2.91
C PHE A 64 -15.48 -8.46 3.04
N TRP A 65 -15.42 -7.12 2.99
CA TRP A 65 -16.60 -6.26 2.96
C TRP A 65 -17.47 -6.47 1.71
N TYR A 66 -16.88 -6.90 0.60
CA TYR A 66 -17.61 -7.19 -0.64
C TYR A 66 -18.28 -8.57 -0.63
N ILE A 67 -17.62 -9.57 -0.05
CA ILE A 67 -18.14 -10.94 0.04
C ILE A 67 -19.22 -11.06 1.14
N SER A 68 -19.17 -10.21 2.16
CA SER A 68 -20.07 -10.22 3.31
C SER A 68 -21.32 -9.38 3.10
#